data_AF-A0A352Z0V6-F1
#
_entry.id   AF-A0A352Z0V6-F1
#
_cell.length_a   1.000
_cell.length_b   1.000
_cell.length_c   1.000
_cell.angle_alpha   90.00
_cell.angle_beta   90.00
_cell.angle_gamma   90.00
#
_symmetry.space_group_name_H-M   'P 1'
#
loop_
_entity.id
_entity.type
_entity.pdbx_description
1 polymer ?
#
loop_
_entity_poly.entity_id
_entity_poly.type
_entity_poly.pdbx_seq_one_letter_code
_entity_poly.pdbx_strand_id
1 'polypeptide(L)'
;LPDIRNYKNALIRTEYSAEEEFKKDALFRIELLSSESRTGVNNNIFRNVPAKYELMEEADPKTGVYHYFITDEQTSLMAAYPAFREIAGSGFKDARVRLNIITDPVRKELHNLMKNYGVLSDTYFDSYNRLRASAYLMLDQVVILMNRNPGIRLEIEVYTDNQGSASNNLRLSQTRGQVMVNYLINRGINAKRLTAKGYGGTKPVSGNTTAGERQLNRRINMKVIN
;
A
#
# COMPACT_ATOMS: atom_id res chain seq x y z
N LEU A 1 -17.22 -13.81 49.80
CA LEU A 1 -16.09 -12.93 49.44
C LEU A 1 -16.65 -11.71 48.73
N PRO A 2 -16.28 -10.47 49.10
CA PRO A 2 -16.85 -9.26 48.50
C PRO A 2 -16.42 -9.11 47.03
N ASP A 3 -17.38 -8.81 46.15
CA ASP A 3 -17.18 -8.55 44.71
C ASP A 3 -16.61 -7.15 44.49
N ILE A 4 -15.37 -7.10 44.02
CA ILE A 4 -14.57 -5.90 43.74
C ILE A 4 -15.10 -5.02 42.59
N ARG A 5 -16.16 -5.43 41.88
CA ARG A 5 -16.73 -4.71 40.73
C ARG A 5 -17.57 -3.47 41.07
N ASN A 6 -17.90 -3.23 42.35
CA ASN A 6 -18.80 -2.15 42.77
C ASN A 6 -18.10 -0.87 43.29
N TYR A 7 -16.78 -0.72 43.12
CA TYR A 7 -16.08 0.50 43.52
C TYR A 7 -15.93 1.49 42.35
N LYS A 8 -16.55 2.67 42.48
CA LYS A 8 -16.53 3.80 41.53
C LYS A 8 -15.15 4.39 41.19
N ASN A 9 -14.07 3.86 41.77
CA ASN A 9 -12.68 4.27 41.52
C ASN A 9 -11.76 3.08 41.15
N ALA A 10 -12.30 2.00 40.59
CA ALA A 10 -11.49 1.00 39.90
C ALA A 10 -10.89 1.63 38.64
N LEU A 11 -9.80 2.38 38.83
CA LEU A 11 -8.92 2.85 37.76
C LEU A 11 -8.44 1.60 37.01
N ILE A 12 -9.09 1.29 35.89
CA ILE A 12 -8.47 0.48 34.85
C ILE A 12 -7.32 1.34 34.34
N ARG A 13 -6.13 1.13 34.91
CA ARG A 13 -4.89 1.60 34.30
C ARG A 13 -4.89 0.98 32.92
N THR A 14 -4.95 1.83 31.90
CA THR A 14 -4.65 1.47 30.52
C THR A 14 -3.29 0.76 30.53
N GLU A 15 -3.33 -0.57 30.42
CA GLU A 15 -2.13 -1.34 30.12
C GLU A 15 -1.69 -0.88 28.73
N TYR A 16 -0.64 -0.07 28.68
CA TYR A 16 0.08 0.26 27.46
C TYR A 16 0.71 -1.06 26.97
N SER A 17 0.00 -1.78 26.10
CA SER A 17 0.52 -3.01 25.51
C SER A 17 1.43 -2.65 24.34
N ALA A 18 2.70 -3.05 24.41
CA ALA A 18 3.63 -2.92 23.29
C ALA A 18 3.06 -3.56 22.01
N GLU A 19 2.19 -4.59 22.13
CA GLU A 19 1.50 -5.22 20.99
C GLU A 19 0.55 -4.27 20.24
N GLU A 20 -0.06 -3.28 20.91
CA GLU A 20 -0.87 -2.27 20.23
C GLU A 20 -0.02 -1.27 19.44
N GLU A 21 1.19 -0.98 19.92
CA GLU A 21 2.15 -0.14 19.20
C GLU A 21 2.72 -0.89 17.98
N PHE A 22 3.04 -2.19 18.13
CA PHE A 22 3.47 -3.04 17.01
C PHE A 22 2.38 -3.19 15.93
N LYS A 23 1.09 -3.19 16.29
CA LYS A 23 -0.01 -3.24 15.33
C LYS A 23 -0.21 -1.94 14.53
N LYS A 24 0.29 -0.79 14.99
CA LYS A 24 0.07 0.50 14.30
C LYS A 24 0.77 0.59 12.95
N ASP A 25 1.89 -0.10 12.80
CA ASP A 25 2.75 -0.12 11.61
C ASP A 25 2.72 -1.48 10.89
N ALA A 26 1.90 -2.42 11.37
CA ALA A 26 1.81 -3.73 10.78
C ALA A 26 0.91 -3.70 9.54
N LEU A 27 1.44 -4.24 8.45
CA LEU A 27 0.69 -4.46 7.22
C LEU A 27 0.24 -5.91 7.15
N PHE A 28 -0.78 -6.14 6.35
CA PHE A 28 -1.31 -7.45 6.03
C PHE A 28 -0.93 -7.78 4.60
N ARG A 29 -0.14 -8.84 4.41
CA ARG A 29 0.20 -9.38 3.08
C ARG A 29 -0.53 -10.70 2.85
N ILE A 30 -0.82 -11.02 1.60
CA ILE A 30 -1.43 -12.29 1.23
C ILE A 30 -0.32 -13.20 0.72
N GLU A 31 0.00 -14.20 1.52
CA GLU A 31 0.90 -15.31 1.19
C GLU A 31 0.11 -16.35 0.41
N LEU A 32 0.61 -16.71 -0.77
CA LEU A 32 0.01 -17.72 -1.64
C LEU A 32 0.47 -19.11 -1.25
N LEU A 33 1.76 -19.26 -0.94
CA LEU A 33 2.38 -20.48 -0.45
C LEU A 33 3.73 -20.20 0.20
N SER A 34 4.22 -21.18 0.97
CA SER A 34 5.59 -21.25 1.47
C SER A 34 6.22 -22.60 1.11
N SER A 35 7.52 -22.65 0.85
CA SER A 35 8.24 -23.85 0.43
C SER A 35 9.66 -23.89 1.00
N GLU A 36 10.14 -25.06 1.43
CA GLU A 36 11.54 -25.27 1.83
C GLU A 36 12.51 -25.23 0.65
N SER A 37 12.00 -25.43 -0.57
CA SER A 37 12.77 -25.35 -1.81
C SER A 37 12.37 -24.13 -2.63
N ARG A 38 13.35 -23.55 -3.33
CA ARG A 38 13.12 -22.39 -4.19
C ARG A 38 12.34 -22.80 -5.44
N THR A 39 11.18 -22.20 -5.60
CA THR A 39 10.26 -22.42 -6.72
C THR A 39 10.40 -21.34 -7.80
N GLY A 40 10.67 -20.09 -7.40
CA GLY A 40 10.75 -18.94 -8.31
C GLY A 40 9.38 -18.38 -8.72
N VAL A 41 9.26 -17.06 -8.78
CA VAL A 41 8.00 -16.36 -9.13
C VAL A 41 7.48 -16.66 -10.55
N ASN A 42 8.35 -17.12 -11.45
CA ASN A 42 7.98 -17.45 -12.84
C ASN A 42 7.46 -18.88 -13.01
N ASN A 43 7.33 -19.64 -11.92
CA ASN A 43 6.85 -21.02 -11.98
C ASN A 43 5.37 -21.10 -12.39
N ASN A 44 5.01 -22.11 -13.16
CA ASN A 44 3.65 -22.33 -13.67
C ASN A 44 2.59 -22.49 -12.57
N ILE A 45 2.97 -22.82 -11.32
CA ILE A 45 2.02 -22.80 -10.19
C ILE A 45 1.41 -21.42 -9.94
N PHE A 46 2.09 -20.34 -10.36
CA PHE A 46 1.65 -18.96 -10.20
C PHE A 46 0.88 -18.43 -11.42
N ARG A 47 0.62 -19.26 -12.44
CA ARG A 47 -0.05 -18.81 -13.68
C ARG A 47 -1.45 -18.22 -13.47
N ASN A 48 -2.11 -18.58 -12.38
CA ASN A 48 -3.45 -18.12 -12.05
C ASN A 48 -3.46 -16.89 -11.14
N VAL A 49 -2.30 -16.33 -10.77
CA VAL A 49 -2.25 -15.08 -10.02
C VAL A 49 -2.86 -13.97 -10.90
N PRO A 50 -3.90 -13.25 -10.42
CA PRO A 50 -4.49 -12.17 -11.19
C PRO A 50 -3.43 -11.13 -11.58
N ALA A 51 -3.41 -10.74 -12.85
CA ALA A 51 -2.37 -9.88 -13.44
C ALA A 51 -2.23 -8.49 -12.78
N LYS A 52 -3.21 -8.06 -11.97
CA LYS A 52 -3.14 -6.81 -11.20
C LYS A 52 -2.19 -6.90 -9.99
N TYR A 53 -1.90 -8.11 -9.51
CA TYR A 53 -1.00 -8.34 -8.39
C TYR A 53 0.41 -8.63 -8.90
N GLU A 54 1.40 -8.00 -8.27
CA GLU A 54 2.80 -8.35 -8.46
C GLU A 54 3.15 -9.45 -7.44
N LEU A 55 3.88 -10.47 -7.89
CA LEU A 55 4.32 -11.58 -7.05
C LEU A 55 5.76 -11.35 -6.58
N MET A 56 6.00 -11.57 -5.29
CA MET A 56 7.33 -11.53 -4.69
C MET A 56 7.69 -12.86 -4.04
N GLU A 57 8.98 -13.14 -4.04
CA GLU A 57 9.62 -14.24 -3.33
C GLU A 57 10.53 -13.64 -2.26
N GLU A 58 10.44 -14.15 -1.04
CA GLU A 58 11.29 -13.77 0.09
C GLU A 58 11.75 -15.03 0.79
N ALA A 59 13.07 -15.20 0.95
CA ALA A 59 13.62 -16.27 1.76
C ALA A 59 13.74 -15.80 3.21
N ASP A 60 13.19 -16.55 4.16
CA ASP A 60 13.44 -16.32 5.57
C ASP A 60 14.89 -16.72 5.89
N PRO A 61 15.76 -15.76 6.30
CA PRO A 61 17.16 -16.04 6.55
C PRO A 61 17.40 -16.97 7.75
N LYS A 62 16.40 -17.14 8.64
CA LYS A 62 16.51 -18.00 9.83
C LYS A 62 16.13 -19.44 9.53
N THR A 63 15.08 -19.64 8.74
CA THR A 63 14.51 -20.97 8.48
C THR A 63 14.88 -21.51 7.11
N GLY A 64 15.31 -20.66 6.17
CA GLY A 64 15.55 -21.02 4.78
C GLY A 64 14.26 -21.21 3.96
N VAL A 65 13.08 -21.01 4.56
CA VAL A 65 11.79 -21.16 3.90
C VAL A 65 11.56 -20.00 2.95
N TYR A 66 11.14 -20.31 1.73
CA TYR A 66 10.74 -19.34 0.71
C TYR A 66 9.26 -19.04 0.85
N HIS A 67 8.93 -17.76 0.94
CA HIS A 67 7.57 -17.24 1.01
C HIS A 67 7.21 -16.55 -0.30
N TYR A 68 6.03 -16.85 -0.84
CA TYR A 68 5.51 -16.23 -2.07
C TYR A 68 4.24 -15.48 -1.75
N PHE A 69 4.23 -14.18 -2.03
CA PHE A 69 3.13 -13.29 -1.65
C PHE A 69 2.91 -12.20 -2.69
N ILE A 70 1.71 -11.61 -2.68
CA ILE A 70 1.43 -10.43 -3.50
C ILE A 70 1.89 -9.15 -2.79
N THR A 71 2.36 -8.18 -3.56
CA THR A 71 2.90 -6.90 -3.03
C THR A 71 1.84 -5.91 -2.56
N ASP A 72 0.55 -6.24 -2.66
CA ASP A 72 -0.56 -5.34 -2.31
C ASP A 72 -0.83 -5.36 -0.80
N GLU A 73 0.14 -4.87 -0.04
CA GLU A 73 0.10 -4.84 1.41
C GLU A 73 -0.99 -3.88 1.94
N GLN A 74 -1.75 -4.32 2.93
CA GLN A 74 -2.92 -3.59 3.43
C GLN A 74 -2.76 -3.17 4.87
N THR A 75 -3.32 -2.01 5.24
CA THR A 75 -3.25 -1.46 6.60
C THR A 75 -4.16 -2.15 7.61
N SER A 76 -5.06 -3.02 7.14
CA SER A 76 -5.96 -3.76 8.01
C SER A 76 -6.33 -5.11 7.41
N LEU A 77 -6.70 -6.05 8.28
CA LEU A 77 -7.22 -7.36 7.87
C LEU A 77 -8.46 -7.23 6.98
N MET A 78 -9.34 -6.26 7.29
CA MET A 78 -10.54 -6.02 6.49
C MET A 78 -10.20 -5.52 5.08
N ALA A 79 -9.18 -4.67 4.95
CA ALA A 79 -8.68 -4.21 3.65
C ALA A 79 -7.99 -5.34 2.86
N ALA A 80 -7.38 -6.31 3.53
CA ALA A 80 -6.81 -7.50 2.88
C ALA A 80 -7.86 -8.51 2.40
N TYR A 81 -9.08 -8.48 2.94
CA TYR A 81 -10.08 -9.51 2.68
C TYR A 81 -10.49 -9.64 1.20
N PRO A 82 -10.74 -8.56 0.43
CA PRO A 82 -11.11 -8.68 -0.98
C PRO A 82 -10.02 -9.37 -1.81
N ALA A 83 -8.76 -8.96 -1.62
CA ALA A 83 -7.63 -9.56 -2.32
C ALA A 83 -7.42 -11.03 -1.91
N PHE A 84 -7.58 -11.34 -0.61
CA PHE A 84 -7.50 -12.72 -0.11
C PHE A 84 -8.56 -13.62 -0.77
N ARG A 85 -9.82 -13.15 -0.81
CA ARG A 85 -10.94 -13.86 -1.44
C ARG A 85 -10.69 -14.14 -2.91
N GLU A 86 -10.16 -13.16 -3.63
CA GLU A 86 -9.83 -13.29 -5.05
C GLU A 86 -8.70 -14.30 -5.28
N ILE A 87 -7.60 -14.23 -4.51
CA ILE A 87 -6.48 -15.17 -4.59
C ILE A 87 -6.93 -16.60 -4.28
N ALA A 88 -7.73 -16.79 -3.23
CA ALA A 88 -8.30 -18.09 -2.90
C ALA A 88 -9.21 -18.62 -4.04
N GLY A 89 -10.01 -17.75 -4.63
CA GLY A 89 -10.86 -18.05 -5.80
C GLY A 89 -10.07 -18.41 -7.07
N SER A 90 -8.85 -17.89 -7.22
CA SER A 90 -7.93 -18.20 -8.31
C SER A 90 -7.19 -19.55 -8.17
N GLY A 91 -7.47 -20.30 -7.11
CA GLY A 91 -6.94 -21.66 -6.90
C GLY A 91 -5.89 -21.78 -5.80
N PHE A 92 -5.48 -20.68 -5.16
CA PHE A 92 -4.56 -20.68 -4.03
C PHE A 92 -5.33 -20.91 -2.71
N LYS A 93 -5.89 -22.12 -2.54
CA LYS A 93 -6.78 -22.45 -1.41
C LYS A 93 -6.09 -22.35 -0.04
N ASP A 94 -4.78 -22.57 0.00
CA ASP A 94 -3.97 -22.48 1.22
C ASP A 94 -3.40 -21.08 1.47
N ALA A 95 -3.82 -20.07 0.68
CA ALA A 95 -3.38 -18.71 0.89
C ALA A 95 -3.69 -18.23 2.32
N ARG A 96 -2.82 -17.39 2.86
CA ARG A 96 -2.94 -16.89 4.24
C ARG A 96 -2.71 -15.40 4.27
N VAL A 97 -3.50 -14.70 5.07
CA VAL A 97 -3.16 -13.33 5.45
C VAL A 97 -2.09 -13.40 6.54
N ARG A 98 -0.92 -12.83 6.25
CA ARG A 98 0.22 -12.74 7.16
C ARG A 98 0.41 -11.30 7.61
N LEU A 99 0.79 -11.14 8.87
CA LEU A 99 1.30 -9.87 9.36
C LEU A 99 2.70 -9.64 8.77
N ASN A 100 2.92 -8.48 8.20
CA ASN A 100 4.23 -7.98 7.79
C ASN A 100 4.57 -6.73 8.60
N ILE A 101 5.73 -6.73 9.25
CA ILE A 101 6.22 -5.55 9.97
C ILE A 101 7.20 -4.85 9.03
N ILE A 102 6.91 -3.60 8.67
CA ILE A 102 7.85 -2.80 7.87
C ILE A 102 9.08 -2.52 8.74
N THR A 103 10.16 -3.24 8.47
CA THR A 103 11.44 -3.09 9.20
C THR A 103 12.29 -1.97 8.65
N ASP A 104 12.19 -1.69 7.35
CA ASP A 104 12.91 -0.59 6.71
C ASP A 104 12.36 0.76 7.21
N PRO A 105 13.19 1.59 7.87
CA PRO A 105 12.73 2.80 8.51
C PRO A 105 12.18 3.82 7.49
N VAL A 106 12.72 3.85 6.28
CA VAL A 106 12.29 4.79 5.23
C VAL A 106 10.91 4.40 4.70
N ARG A 107 10.70 3.12 4.37
CA ARG A 107 9.41 2.57 3.94
C ARG A 107 8.37 2.76 5.04
N LYS A 108 8.75 2.57 6.30
CA LYS A 108 7.88 2.81 7.45
C LYS A 108 7.47 4.28 7.57
N GLU A 109 8.42 5.20 7.45
CA GLU A 109 8.16 6.64 7.47
C GLU A 109 7.24 7.04 6.30
N LEU A 110 7.52 6.59 5.08
CA LEU A 110 6.68 6.83 3.90
C LEU A 110 5.25 6.31 4.08
N HIS A 111 5.11 5.09 4.60
CA HIS A 111 3.81 4.49 4.89
C HIS A 111 2.99 5.36 5.87
N ASN A 112 3.63 5.82 6.94
CA ASN A 112 2.99 6.68 7.93
C ASN A 112 2.60 8.04 7.36
N LEU A 113 3.40 8.61 6.45
CA LEU A 113 3.00 9.80 5.71
C LEU A 113 1.72 9.56 4.91
N MET A 114 1.66 8.48 4.13
CA MET A 114 0.46 8.15 3.34
C MET A 114 -0.78 7.94 4.22
N LYS A 115 -0.62 7.28 5.36
CA LYS A 115 -1.70 7.06 6.33
C LYS A 115 -2.21 8.38 6.92
N ASN A 116 -1.31 9.28 7.29
CA ASN A 116 -1.66 10.53 7.96
C ASN A 116 -2.26 11.58 7.01
N TYR A 117 -1.75 11.67 5.77
CA TYR A 117 -2.20 12.65 4.79
C TYR A 117 -3.28 12.11 3.82
N GLY A 118 -3.64 10.83 3.95
CA GLY A 118 -4.59 10.15 3.10
C GLY A 118 -4.02 9.78 1.72
N VAL A 119 -4.77 8.97 0.97
CA VAL A 119 -4.32 8.40 -0.32
C VAL A 119 -5.33 8.59 -1.45
N LEU A 120 -6.44 9.29 -1.22
CA LEU A 120 -7.49 9.44 -2.23
C LEU A 120 -7.07 10.48 -3.28
N SER A 121 -7.12 10.11 -4.56
CA SER A 121 -6.75 11.03 -5.64
C SER A 121 -7.68 12.25 -5.70
N ASP A 122 -8.94 12.09 -5.31
CA ASP A 122 -9.94 13.17 -5.32
C ASP A 122 -9.64 14.27 -4.31
N THR A 123 -8.92 13.96 -3.23
CA THR A 123 -8.53 14.96 -2.24
C THR A 123 -7.29 15.73 -2.68
N TYR A 124 -6.48 15.17 -3.59
CA TYR A 124 -5.19 15.74 -4.01
C TYR A 124 -5.28 16.57 -5.28
N PHE A 125 -6.27 16.34 -6.13
CA PHE A 125 -6.40 17.01 -7.43
C PHE A 125 -7.71 17.78 -7.56
N ASP A 126 -7.66 18.92 -8.23
CA ASP A 126 -8.87 19.60 -8.70
C ASP A 126 -9.37 19.02 -10.04
N SER A 127 -10.46 19.58 -10.57
CA SER A 127 -11.05 19.16 -11.85
C SER A 127 -10.13 19.40 -13.06
N TYR A 128 -9.09 20.22 -12.90
CA TYR A 128 -8.10 20.55 -13.93
C TYR A 128 -6.78 19.79 -13.74
N ASN A 129 -6.75 18.79 -12.85
CA ASN A 129 -5.56 18.01 -12.51
C ASN A 129 -4.43 18.82 -11.86
N ARG A 130 -4.75 19.94 -11.21
CA ARG A 130 -3.81 20.70 -10.39
C ARG A 130 -3.82 20.19 -8.96
N LEU A 131 -2.66 20.23 -8.30
CA LEU A 131 -2.52 19.83 -6.91
C LEU A 131 -3.28 20.78 -5.99
N ARG A 132 -4.00 20.22 -5.03
CA ARG A 132 -4.65 20.92 -3.92
C ARG A 132 -3.67 21.06 -2.74
N ALA A 133 -4.04 21.92 -1.77
CA ALA A 133 -3.25 22.16 -0.56
C ALA A 133 -2.87 20.87 0.20
N SER A 134 -3.80 19.93 0.33
CA SER A 134 -3.57 18.60 0.93
C SER A 134 -2.42 17.82 0.28
N ALA A 135 -2.33 17.87 -1.05
CA ALA A 135 -1.27 17.19 -1.77
C ALA A 135 0.10 17.84 -1.54
N TYR A 136 0.14 19.18 -1.48
CA TYR A 136 1.39 19.89 -1.16
C TYR A 136 1.91 19.56 0.23
N LEU A 137 1.03 19.50 1.25
CA LEU A 137 1.42 19.11 2.60
C LEU A 137 2.07 17.73 2.65
N MET A 138 1.51 16.75 1.93
CA MET A 138 2.09 15.41 1.84
C MET A 138 3.41 15.41 1.08
N LEU A 139 3.46 16.06 -0.09
CA LEU A 139 4.65 16.07 -0.95
C LEU A 139 5.82 16.80 -0.30
N ASP A 140 5.58 17.84 0.50
CA ASP A 140 6.63 18.50 1.28
C ASP A 140 7.28 17.55 2.29
N GLN A 141 6.50 16.68 2.94
CA GLN A 141 7.06 15.65 3.82
C GLN A 141 7.86 14.60 3.03
N VAL A 142 7.40 14.25 1.83
CA VAL A 142 8.15 13.36 0.94
C VAL A 142 9.49 13.99 0.52
N VAL A 143 9.55 15.29 0.26
CA VAL A 143 10.81 16.02 0.00
C VAL A 143 11.77 15.89 1.18
N ILE A 144 11.28 16.12 2.41
CA ILE A 144 12.08 15.98 3.64
C ILE A 144 12.63 14.56 3.77
N LEU A 145 11.78 13.55 3.59
CA LEU A 145 12.16 12.14 3.62
C LEU A 145 13.25 11.83 2.59
N MET A 146 13.08 12.25 1.34
CA MET A 146 14.01 11.97 0.25
C MET A 146 15.34 12.70 0.37
N ASN A 147 15.36 13.89 0.99
CA ASN A 147 16.58 14.64 1.28
C ASN A 147 17.40 13.99 2.40
N ARG A 148 16.74 13.48 3.44
CA ARG A 148 17.39 12.71 4.51
C ARG A 148 17.96 11.37 4.03
N ASN A 149 17.39 10.81 2.97
CA ASN A 149 17.73 9.49 2.47
C ASN A 149 18.16 9.54 0.99
N PRO A 150 19.36 10.05 0.66
CA PRO A 150 19.76 10.33 -0.74
C PRO A 150 19.83 9.08 -1.64
N GLY A 151 19.99 7.89 -1.07
CA GLY A 151 20.08 6.62 -1.81
C GLY A 151 18.74 6.08 -2.32
N ILE A 152 17.60 6.58 -1.84
CA ILE A 152 16.30 5.99 -2.18
C ILE A 152 15.77 6.52 -3.50
N ARG A 153 15.03 5.67 -4.21
CA ARG A 153 14.21 6.02 -5.36
C ARG A 153 12.75 5.82 -5.00
N LEU A 154 11.87 6.66 -5.54
CA LEU A 154 10.45 6.69 -5.23
C LEU A 154 9.64 6.50 -6.52
N GLU A 155 8.71 5.55 -6.50
CA GLU A 155 7.67 5.44 -7.51
C GLU A 155 6.35 5.99 -6.95
N ILE A 156 5.72 6.92 -7.68
CA ILE A 156 4.38 7.45 -7.41
C ILE A 156 3.42 6.78 -8.37
N GLU A 157 2.50 6.01 -7.81
CA GLU A 157 1.49 5.26 -8.54
C GLU A 157 0.13 5.95 -8.42
N VAL A 158 -0.57 6.12 -9.54
CA VAL A 158 -1.91 6.74 -9.55
C VAL A 158 -2.91 5.82 -10.22
N TYR A 159 -4.08 5.71 -9.60
CA TYR A 159 -5.16 4.81 -9.99
C TYR A 159 -6.46 5.58 -10.20
N THR A 160 -7.30 5.08 -11.11
CA THR A 160 -8.66 5.57 -11.32
C THR A 160 -9.67 4.48 -11.00
N ASP A 161 -10.95 4.83 -11.01
CA ASP A 161 -12.01 3.83 -11.09
C ASP A 161 -12.20 3.34 -12.54
N ASN A 162 -13.29 2.60 -12.77
CA ASN A 162 -13.66 2.05 -14.06
C ASN A 162 -14.54 2.98 -14.93
N GLN A 163 -14.77 4.25 -14.54
CA GLN A 163 -15.64 5.14 -15.29
C GLN A 163 -14.89 5.80 -16.45
N GLY A 164 -15.54 5.90 -17.62
CA GLY A 164 -14.92 6.42 -18.83
C GLY A 164 -14.06 5.39 -19.57
N SER A 165 -13.30 5.84 -20.59
CA SER A 165 -12.47 4.93 -21.38
C SER A 165 -11.19 4.55 -20.65
N ALA A 166 -10.78 3.29 -20.78
CA ALA A 166 -9.53 2.79 -20.18
C ALA A 166 -8.30 3.61 -20.62
N SER A 167 -8.25 4.03 -21.89
CA SER A 167 -7.17 4.87 -22.42
C SER A 167 -7.14 6.27 -21.81
N ASN A 168 -8.30 6.87 -21.57
CA ASN A 168 -8.39 8.17 -20.90
C ASN A 168 -8.00 8.06 -19.43
N ASN A 169 -8.40 6.99 -18.76
CA ASN A 169 -8.04 6.73 -17.37
C ASN A 169 -6.54 6.48 -17.19
N LEU A 170 -5.92 5.74 -18.10
CA LEU A 170 -4.47 5.55 -18.12
C LEU A 170 -3.75 6.89 -18.31
N ARG A 171 -4.17 7.70 -19.29
CA ARG A 171 -3.59 9.02 -19.53
C ARG A 171 -3.78 9.95 -18.32
N LEU A 172 -4.98 9.97 -17.73
CA LEU A 172 -5.32 10.79 -16.58
C LEU A 172 -4.43 10.46 -15.38
N SER A 173 -4.36 9.18 -15.02
CA SER A 173 -3.52 8.73 -13.90
C SER A 173 -2.03 9.02 -14.16
N GLN A 174 -1.54 8.79 -15.38
CA GLN A 174 -0.15 9.11 -15.74
C GLN A 174 0.14 10.61 -15.61
N THR A 175 -0.74 11.47 -16.12
CA THR A 175 -0.61 12.93 -15.98
C THR A 175 -0.56 13.34 -14.52
N ARG A 176 -1.45 12.81 -13.68
CA ARG A 176 -1.48 13.11 -12.24
C ARG A 176 -0.20 12.67 -11.53
N GLY A 177 0.29 11.47 -11.81
CA GLY A 177 1.57 11.00 -11.28
C GLY A 177 2.73 11.92 -11.69
N GLN A 178 2.73 12.36 -12.95
CA GLN A 178 3.75 13.27 -13.46
C GLN A 178 3.70 14.64 -12.79
N VAL A 179 2.51 15.17 -12.50
CA VAL A 179 2.35 16.44 -11.77
C VAL A 179 2.98 16.35 -10.37
N MET A 180 2.79 15.24 -9.65
CA MET A 180 3.40 15.03 -8.34
C MET A 180 4.93 14.90 -8.43
N VAL A 181 5.43 14.14 -9.41
CA VAL A 181 6.88 14.01 -9.66
C VAL A 181 7.49 15.37 -10.01
N ASN A 182 6.86 16.15 -10.88
CA ASN A 182 7.34 17.48 -11.26
C ASN A 182 7.42 18.42 -10.06
N TYR A 183 6.47 18.33 -9.14
CA TYR A 183 6.54 19.08 -7.89
C TYR A 183 7.78 18.70 -7.06
N LEU A 184 8.04 17.41 -6.87
CA LEU A 184 9.24 16.96 -6.13
C LEU A 184 10.55 17.39 -6.82
N ILE A 185 10.60 17.36 -8.15
CA ILE A 185 11.75 17.85 -8.93
C ILE A 185 11.95 19.34 -8.70
N ASN A 186 10.88 20.14 -8.77
CA ASN A 186 10.93 21.58 -8.52
C ASN A 186 11.36 21.92 -7.08
N ARG A 187 11.20 20.99 -6.13
CA ARG A 187 11.69 21.10 -4.75
C ARG A 187 13.12 20.57 -4.57
N GLY A 188 13.81 20.20 -5.65
CA GLY A 188 15.23 19.86 -5.66
C GLY A 188 15.54 18.36 -5.69
N ILE A 189 14.55 17.48 -5.77
CA ILE A 189 14.79 16.04 -5.86
C ILE A 189 15.24 15.68 -7.29
N ASN A 190 16.34 14.92 -7.40
CA ASN A 190 16.85 14.49 -8.71
C ASN A 190 15.83 13.60 -9.44
N ALA A 191 15.49 13.94 -10.69
CA ALA A 191 14.54 13.20 -11.51
C ALA A 191 14.86 11.70 -11.66
N LYS A 192 16.15 11.30 -11.65
CA LYS A 192 16.56 9.88 -11.72
C LYS A 192 16.17 9.05 -10.49
N ARG A 193 15.69 9.71 -9.44
CA ARG A 193 15.18 9.10 -8.20
C ARG A 193 13.65 9.01 -8.18
N LEU A 194 12.97 9.45 -9.23
CA LEU A 194 11.52 9.59 -9.25
C LEU A 194 10.93 8.89 -10.47
N THR A 195 9.91 8.08 -10.25
CA THR A 195 9.13 7.43 -11.31
C THR A 195 7.65 7.76 -11.12
N ALA A 196 6.99 8.24 -12.18
CA ALA A 196 5.54 8.41 -12.20
C ALA A 196 4.90 7.25 -12.98
N LYS A 197 3.93 6.55 -12.37
CA LYS A 197 3.25 5.42 -13.01
C LYS A 197 1.74 5.53 -12.89
N GLY A 198 1.09 5.79 -14.02
CA GLY A 198 -0.36 5.73 -14.14
C GLY A 198 -0.81 4.30 -14.43
N TYR A 199 -1.75 3.78 -13.65
CA TYR A 199 -2.35 2.46 -13.88
C TYR A 199 -3.78 2.54 -14.44
N GLY A 200 -4.40 3.72 -14.43
CA GLY A 200 -5.82 3.85 -14.71
C GLY A 200 -6.64 2.95 -13.78
N GLY A 201 -7.67 2.29 -14.33
CA GLY A 201 -8.54 1.37 -13.59
C GLY A 201 -8.07 -0.09 -13.60
N THR A 202 -6.82 -0.38 -13.98
CA THR A 202 -6.35 -1.77 -14.21
C THR A 202 -6.03 -2.53 -12.92
N LYS A 203 -5.77 -1.83 -11.81
CA LYS A 203 -5.50 -2.42 -10.49
C LYS A 203 -6.50 -1.91 -9.42
N PRO A 204 -7.78 -2.31 -9.48
CA PRO A 204 -8.77 -1.94 -8.48
C PRO A 204 -8.55 -2.70 -7.17
N VAL A 205 -8.67 -2.00 -6.05
CA VAL A 205 -8.58 -2.52 -4.68
C VAL A 205 -9.96 -2.79 -4.05
N SER A 206 -11.00 -2.22 -4.65
CA SER A 206 -12.39 -2.42 -4.27
C SER A 206 -13.23 -2.70 -5.50
N GLY A 207 -14.49 -3.10 -5.29
CA GLY A 207 -15.50 -3.17 -6.35
C GLY A 207 -15.61 -1.88 -7.16
N ASN A 208 -16.30 -1.93 -8.29
CA ASN A 208 -16.57 -0.74 -9.10
C ASN A 208 -18.08 -0.48 -9.27
N THR A 209 -18.90 -1.19 -8.51
CA THR A 209 -20.35 -1.20 -8.65
C THR A 209 -20.96 0.03 -8.02
N THR A 210 -20.53 0.38 -6.81
CA THR A 210 -21.04 1.55 -6.07
C THR A 210 -20.09 2.75 -6.13
N ALA A 211 -20.62 3.95 -5.87
CA ALA A 211 -19.82 5.16 -5.85
C ALA A 211 -18.74 5.15 -4.75
N GLY A 212 -19.05 4.56 -3.59
CA GLY A 212 -18.10 4.40 -2.49
C GLY A 212 -16.94 3.47 -2.85
N GLU A 213 -17.23 2.33 -3.47
CA GLU A 213 -16.16 1.42 -3.90
C GLU A 213 -15.28 2.04 -5.01
N ARG A 214 -15.89 2.77 -5.96
CA ARG A 214 -15.14 3.51 -6.99
C ARG A 214 -14.22 4.57 -6.38
N GLN A 215 -14.64 5.24 -5.32
CA GLN A 215 -13.82 6.23 -4.64
C GLN A 215 -12.54 5.60 -4.06
N LEU A 216 -12.62 4.39 -3.51
CA LEU A 216 -11.45 3.66 -3.01
C LEU A 216 -10.46 3.31 -4.13
N ASN A 217 -10.95 3.11 -5.36
CA ASN A 217 -10.09 2.86 -6.53
C ASN A 217 -9.40 4.13 -7.05
N ARG A 218 -10.00 5.32 -6.86
CA ARG A 218 -9.39 6.63 -7.17
C ARG A 218 -8.37 7.00 -6.09
N ARG A 219 -7.20 6.38 -6.14
CA ARG A 219 -6.15 6.47 -5.11
C ARG A 219 -4.77 6.74 -5.68
N ILE A 220 -3.86 7.07 -4.79
CA ILE A 220 -2.43 7.25 -5.03
C ILE A 220 -1.68 6.32 -4.08
N ASN A 221 -0.61 5.72 -4.57
CA ASN A 221 0.33 4.95 -3.76
C ASN A 221 1.75 5.45 -4.00
N MET A 222 2.62 5.27 -3.02
CA MET A 222 4.04 5.60 -3.13
C MET A 222 4.87 4.48 -2.55
N LYS A 223 5.91 4.06 -3.28
CA LYS A 223 6.80 2.99 -2.84
C LYS A 223 8.25 3.34 -3.07
N VAL A 224 9.09 2.94 -2.12
CA VAL A 224 10.55 2.96 -2.29
C VAL A 224 10.94 1.81 -3.19
N ILE A 225 11.62 2.11 -4.30
CA ILE A 225 12.15 1.12 -5.24
C ILE A 225 13.67 1.07 -5.11
N ASN A 226 14.24 -0.13 -5.30
CA ASN A 226 15.67 -0.40 -5.25
C ASN A 226 16.26 -0.34 -6.66
#